data_AF-A0A3S9YLF1-F1
#
_entry.id   AF-A0A3S9YLF1-F1
#
_cell.length_a   1.000
_cell.length_b   1.000
_cell.length_c   1.000
_cell.angle_alpha   90.00
_cell.angle_beta   90.00
_cell.angle_gamma   90.00
#
_symmetry.space_group_name_H-M   'P 1'
#
loop_
_entity.id
_entity.type
_entity.pdbx_description
1 polymer ?
#
loop_
_entity_poly.entity_id
_entity_poly.type
_entity_poly.pdbx_seq_one_letter_code
_entity_poly.pdbx_strand_id
1 'polypeptide(L)'
;MRAGFPDFRLGNVLATSFTGTLSERHGDAVERIPTPHRLIDWLAVNGLAVDSCTTAQLDLARELRESIHAAATAAAIQDSLPASAVQVINDCSAQGRAAAVLTPEGKRRWRLSSASCVEDALSVIAADAISIIAGERDGKLALCASPTCQAAFFDTSQSRTRKWCDMNTCGNRQKKARFNANQRKNPRSAE
;
A
#
# COMPACT_ATOMS: atom_id res chain seq x y z
N MET A 1 26.15 -8.83 -9.80
CA MET A 1 24.72 -8.49 -10.01
C MET A 1 24.35 -7.46 -8.94
N ARG A 2 24.20 -6.17 -9.29
CA ARG A 2 23.61 -5.21 -8.33
C ARG A 2 22.20 -5.72 -8.05
N ALA A 3 21.95 -6.19 -6.84
CA ALA A 3 20.61 -6.66 -6.46
C ALA A 3 19.66 -5.47 -6.65
N GLY A 4 18.81 -5.55 -7.68
CA GLY A 4 17.79 -4.53 -7.92
C GLY A 4 16.83 -4.49 -6.75
N PHE A 5 16.28 -3.31 -6.46
CA PHE A 5 15.18 -3.22 -5.50
C PHE A 5 13.97 -4.02 -6.02
N PRO A 6 13.18 -4.62 -5.12
CA PRO A 6 11.99 -5.35 -5.51
C PRO A 6 10.99 -4.44 -6.24
N ASP A 7 10.30 -5.00 -7.24
CA ASP A 7 9.25 -4.30 -7.97
C ASP A 7 8.11 -3.84 -7.07
N PHE A 8 7.51 -2.71 -7.44
CA PHE A 8 6.35 -2.16 -6.72
C PHE A 8 5.11 -3.05 -6.90
N ARG A 9 4.39 -3.28 -5.81
CA ARG A 9 3.06 -3.92 -5.82
C ARG A 9 2.01 -2.83 -6.00
N LEU A 10 1.68 -2.52 -7.25
CA LEU A 10 0.67 -1.53 -7.58
C LEU A 10 -0.73 -2.12 -7.45
N GLY A 11 -1.70 -1.29 -7.08
CA GLY A 11 -3.10 -1.65 -6.92
C GLY A 11 -4.00 -0.45 -7.20
N ASN A 12 -5.31 -0.68 -7.16
CA ASN A 12 -6.30 0.34 -7.57
C ASN A 12 -6.64 1.35 -6.46
N VAL A 13 -6.11 1.15 -5.24
CA VAL A 13 -6.39 1.96 -4.06
C VAL A 13 -5.06 2.44 -3.50
N LEU A 14 -4.82 3.73 -3.65
CA LEU A 14 -3.52 4.37 -3.45
C LEU A 14 -2.99 4.12 -2.03
N ALA A 15 -3.82 4.33 -1.01
CA ALA A 15 -3.44 4.14 0.38
C ALA A 15 -2.96 2.70 0.68
N THR A 16 -3.69 1.68 0.20
CA THR A 16 -3.28 0.29 0.43
C THR A 16 -2.12 -0.18 -0.46
N SER A 17 -1.94 0.43 -1.64
CA SER A 17 -0.73 0.25 -2.44
C SER A 17 0.49 0.86 -1.76
N PHE A 18 0.31 2.00 -1.07
CA PHE A 18 1.36 2.66 -0.31
C PHE A 18 1.79 1.82 0.90
N THR A 19 0.85 1.30 1.69
CA THR A 19 1.16 0.37 2.80
C THR A 19 1.85 -0.90 2.31
N GLY A 20 1.53 -1.34 1.09
CA GLY A 20 2.15 -2.48 0.41
C GLY A 20 3.59 -2.28 -0.03
N THR A 21 4.16 -1.07 0.09
CA THR A 21 5.60 -0.85 -0.12
C THR A 21 6.45 -1.60 0.92
N LEU A 22 5.90 -1.84 2.11
CA LEU A 22 6.43 -2.82 3.06
C LEU A 22 5.47 -4.02 3.15
N SER A 23 5.94 -5.17 2.66
CA SER A 23 5.16 -6.41 2.63
C SER A 23 5.83 -7.51 3.45
N GLU A 24 5.12 -8.62 3.66
CA GLU A 24 5.66 -9.77 4.40
C GLU A 24 6.07 -9.40 5.85
N ARG A 25 5.28 -8.54 6.48
CA ARG A 25 5.53 -7.94 7.82
C ARG A 25 5.67 -8.97 8.95
N HIS A 26 5.13 -10.17 8.76
CA HIS A 26 5.18 -11.30 9.70
C HIS A 26 6.08 -12.44 9.21
N GLY A 27 6.93 -12.19 8.22
CA GLY A 27 7.96 -13.11 7.74
C GLY A 27 9.22 -12.32 7.37
N ASP A 28 9.83 -12.65 6.24
CA ASP A 28 10.95 -11.88 5.71
C ASP A 28 10.46 -10.58 5.08
N ALA A 29 10.47 -9.50 5.87
CA ALA A 29 9.98 -8.20 5.47
C ALA A 29 10.66 -7.70 4.19
N VAL A 30 9.85 -7.25 3.22
CA VAL A 30 10.32 -6.72 1.94
C VAL A 30 9.98 -5.25 1.84
N GLU A 31 11.01 -4.40 2.01
CA GLU A 31 10.95 -2.95 1.84
C GLU A 31 11.19 -2.56 0.38
N ARG A 32 10.29 -1.77 -0.21
CA ARG A 32 10.34 -1.30 -1.61
C ARG A 32 10.74 0.16 -1.75
N ILE A 33 10.62 0.94 -0.67
CA ILE A 33 11.06 2.34 -0.59
C ILE A 33 12.20 2.51 0.45
N PRO A 34 13.33 1.78 0.31
CA PRO A 34 14.43 1.86 1.28
C PRO A 34 15.17 3.21 1.23
N THR A 35 15.03 3.98 0.14
CA THR A 35 15.77 5.22 -0.11
C THR A 35 14.83 6.34 -0.60
N PRO A 36 15.22 7.62 -0.50
CA PRO A 36 14.42 8.74 -1.00
C PRO A 36 14.13 8.62 -2.50
N HIS A 37 15.12 8.18 -3.29
CA HIS A 37 14.93 7.96 -4.73
C HIS A 37 13.87 6.90 -5.03
N ARG A 38 13.78 5.83 -4.22
CA ARG A 38 12.72 4.82 -4.38
C ARG A 38 11.34 5.34 -4.02
N LEU A 39 11.24 6.27 -3.08
CA LEU A 39 9.97 6.97 -2.83
C LEU A 39 9.58 7.85 -4.03
N ILE A 40 10.53 8.59 -4.61
CA ILE A 40 10.31 9.38 -5.84
C ILE A 40 9.77 8.48 -6.96
N ASP A 41 10.43 7.35 -7.22
CA ASP A 41 9.98 6.38 -8.24
C ASP A 41 8.54 5.92 -7.98
N TRP A 42 8.22 5.56 -6.73
CA TRP A 42 6.90 5.07 -6.36
C TRP A 42 5.83 6.15 -6.56
N LEU A 43 6.12 7.38 -6.14
CA LEU A 43 5.22 8.53 -6.30
C LEU A 43 4.97 8.83 -7.78
N ALA A 44 6.01 8.80 -8.62
CA ALA A 44 5.89 9.03 -10.05
C ALA A 44 4.97 8.02 -10.74
N VAL A 45 5.12 6.73 -10.43
CA VAL A 45 4.25 5.66 -10.99
C VAL A 45 2.79 5.82 -10.54
N ASN A 46 2.54 6.44 -9.39
CA ASN A 46 1.18 6.73 -8.89
C ASN A 46 0.65 8.12 -9.30
N GLY A 47 1.32 8.81 -10.23
CA GLY A 47 0.87 10.10 -10.76
C GLY A 47 1.10 11.29 -9.81
N LEU A 48 1.97 11.12 -8.81
CA LEU A 48 2.35 12.10 -7.79
C LEU A 48 3.83 12.49 -7.91
N ALA A 49 4.34 12.58 -9.14
CA ALA A 49 5.75 12.82 -9.41
C ALA A 49 6.29 14.06 -8.67
N VAL A 50 7.44 13.87 -8.03
CA VAL A 50 8.23 14.90 -7.37
C VAL A 50 9.68 14.79 -7.84
N ASP A 51 10.41 15.91 -7.90
CA ASP A 51 11.77 15.95 -8.45
C ASP A 51 12.84 15.64 -7.39
N SER A 52 12.50 15.80 -6.11
CA SER A 52 13.44 15.63 -4.99
C SER A 52 12.74 15.11 -3.74
N CYS A 53 13.46 14.33 -2.94
CA CYS A 53 13.02 13.84 -1.63
C CYS A 53 14.21 13.82 -0.68
N THR A 54 14.05 14.42 0.49
CA THR A 54 15.03 14.35 1.59
C THR A 54 14.84 13.07 2.42
N THR A 55 15.81 12.74 3.28
CA THR A 55 15.66 11.65 4.25
C THR A 55 14.52 11.91 5.24
N ALA A 56 14.36 13.15 5.71
CA ALA A 56 13.27 13.51 6.62
C ALA A 56 11.89 13.30 5.96
N GLN A 57 11.75 13.64 4.67
CA GLN A 57 10.52 13.37 3.92
C GLN A 57 10.26 11.88 3.72
N LEU A 58 11.30 11.06 3.56
CA LEU A 58 11.17 9.61 3.54
C LEU A 58 10.70 9.06 4.89
N ASP A 59 11.21 9.61 6.00
CA ASP A 59 10.82 9.20 7.34
C ASP A 59 9.35 9.58 7.62
N LEU A 60 8.91 10.77 7.23
CA LEU A 60 7.50 11.18 7.26
C LEU A 60 6.61 10.24 6.42
N ALA A 61 7.06 9.88 5.22
CA ALA A 61 6.34 8.94 4.36
C ALA A 61 6.21 7.56 5.04
N ARG A 62 7.25 7.07 5.71
CA ARG A 62 7.21 5.81 6.46
C ARG A 62 6.28 5.91 7.68
N GLU A 63 6.32 7.01 8.42
CA GLU A 63 5.42 7.24 9.54
C GLU A 63 3.95 7.22 9.10
N LEU A 64 3.62 7.93 8.02
CA LEU A 64 2.30 7.90 7.41
C LEU A 64 1.93 6.48 6.96
N ARG A 65 2.87 5.76 6.33
CA ARG A 65 2.66 4.38 5.87
C ARG A 65 2.25 3.45 7.01
N GLU A 66 2.98 3.52 8.12
CA GLU A 66 2.72 2.67 9.29
C GLU A 66 1.41 3.07 9.98
N SER A 67 1.11 4.36 10.05
CA SER A 67 -0.17 4.88 10.58
C SER A 67 -1.37 4.41 9.76
N ILE A 68 -1.31 4.53 8.43
CA ILE A 68 -2.35 4.02 7.53
C ILE A 68 -2.49 2.50 7.70
N HIS A 69 -1.38 1.77 7.78
CA HIS A 69 -1.44 0.32 7.95
C HIS A 69 -2.12 -0.07 9.28
N ALA A 70 -1.79 0.60 10.38
CA ALA A 70 -2.39 0.35 11.69
C ALA A 70 -3.90 0.65 11.68
N ALA A 71 -4.31 1.81 11.19
CA ALA A 71 -5.72 2.20 11.11
C ALA A 71 -6.52 1.28 10.17
N ALA A 72 -5.99 0.96 8.99
CA ALA A 72 -6.62 0.05 8.06
C ALA A 72 -6.74 -1.39 8.61
N THR A 73 -5.77 -1.82 9.41
CA THR A 73 -5.80 -3.13 10.08
C THR A 73 -6.90 -3.17 11.13
N ALA A 74 -6.97 -2.17 12.02
CA ALA A 74 -8.03 -2.05 13.01
C ALA A 74 -9.42 -2.02 12.36
N ALA A 75 -9.60 -1.21 11.31
CA ALA A 75 -10.84 -1.15 10.55
C ALA A 75 -11.22 -2.50 9.90
N ALA A 76 -10.25 -3.24 9.35
CA ALA A 76 -10.49 -4.55 8.73
C ALA A 76 -10.99 -5.61 9.72
N ILE A 77 -10.58 -5.52 10.99
CA ILE A 77 -11.00 -6.42 12.07
C ILE A 77 -12.13 -5.84 12.93
N GLN A 78 -12.70 -4.69 12.55
CA GLN A 78 -13.76 -3.98 13.26
C GLN A 78 -13.40 -3.57 14.70
N ASP A 79 -12.14 -3.19 14.91
CA ASP A 79 -11.64 -2.65 16.17
C ASP A 79 -11.56 -1.10 16.13
N SER A 80 -11.34 -0.50 17.30
CA SER A 80 -11.15 0.95 17.44
C SER A 80 -9.88 1.42 16.72
N LEU A 81 -10.00 2.51 15.96
CA LEU A 81 -8.84 3.09 15.27
C LEU A 81 -7.83 3.63 16.30
N PRO A 82 -6.53 3.33 16.18
CA PRO A 82 -5.52 3.88 17.07
C PRO A 82 -5.47 5.41 16.97
N ALA A 83 -5.65 6.12 18.09
CA ALA A 83 -5.72 7.58 18.10
C ALA A 83 -4.48 8.26 17.51
N SER A 84 -3.29 7.71 17.78
CA SER A 84 -2.02 8.22 17.20
C SER A 84 -1.97 8.07 15.68
N ALA A 85 -2.44 6.95 15.14
CA ALA A 85 -2.50 6.72 13.70
C ALA A 85 -3.50 7.68 13.03
N VAL A 86 -4.66 7.89 13.64
CA VAL A 86 -5.67 8.86 13.17
C VAL A 86 -5.09 10.27 13.15
N GLN A 87 -4.36 10.66 14.19
CA GLN A 87 -3.72 11.98 14.27
C GLN A 87 -2.74 12.19 13.11
N VAL A 88 -1.80 11.26 12.88
CA VAL A 88 -0.82 11.35 11.78
C VAL A 88 -1.50 11.43 10.42
N ILE A 89 -2.52 10.60 10.17
CA ILE A 89 -3.26 10.61 8.91
C ILE A 89 -3.93 11.97 8.69
N ASN A 90 -4.60 12.50 9.71
CA ASN A 90 -5.28 13.80 9.62
C ASN A 90 -4.28 14.95 9.42
N ASP A 91 -3.16 14.95 10.15
CA ASP A 91 -2.13 15.98 10.02
C ASP A 91 -1.52 15.98 8.63
N CYS A 92 -1.14 14.80 8.10
CA CYS A 92 -0.65 14.69 6.72
C CYS A 92 -1.70 15.14 5.71
N SER A 93 -2.96 14.76 5.89
CA SER A 93 -4.04 15.17 4.98
C SER A 93 -4.27 16.68 4.96
N ALA A 94 -4.09 17.36 6.10
CA ALA A 94 -4.33 18.79 6.23
C ALA A 94 -3.16 19.67 5.73
N GLN A 95 -1.94 19.13 5.69
CA GLN A 95 -0.74 19.90 5.37
C GLN A 95 -0.56 20.20 3.87
N GLY A 96 -1.02 19.31 2.99
CA GLY A 96 -0.76 19.45 1.56
C GLY A 96 -1.78 20.33 0.84
N ARG A 97 -1.32 20.90 -0.28
CA ARG A 97 -2.04 21.84 -1.16
C ARG A 97 -2.26 21.28 -2.56
N ALA A 98 -2.22 19.94 -2.70
CA ALA A 98 -2.48 19.27 -3.96
C ALA A 98 -3.92 19.54 -4.44
N ALA A 99 -4.08 19.87 -5.72
CA ALA A 99 -5.37 20.11 -6.35
C ALA A 99 -5.73 18.98 -7.31
N ALA A 100 -6.98 18.48 -7.24
CA ALA A 100 -7.51 17.61 -8.28
C ALA A 100 -7.81 18.45 -9.53
N VAL A 101 -7.34 17.99 -10.69
CA VAL A 101 -7.51 18.68 -11.97
C VAL A 101 -8.05 17.71 -13.01
N LEU A 102 -8.94 18.21 -13.88
CA LEU A 102 -9.46 17.48 -15.03
C LEU A 102 -8.55 17.74 -16.24
N THR A 103 -8.07 16.67 -16.89
CA THR A 103 -7.29 16.78 -18.13
C THR A 103 -8.21 16.88 -19.35
N PRO A 104 -7.73 17.39 -20.50
CA PRO A 104 -8.52 17.43 -21.74
C PRO A 104 -9.04 16.07 -22.20
N GLU A 105 -8.36 14.98 -21.81
CA GLU A 105 -8.77 13.60 -22.11
C GLU A 105 -9.85 13.07 -21.14
N GLY A 106 -10.41 13.93 -20.29
CA GLY A 106 -11.44 13.57 -19.33
C GLY A 106 -10.92 12.75 -18.13
N LYS A 107 -9.61 12.79 -17.86
CA LYS A 107 -9.01 12.06 -16.74
C LYS A 107 -8.75 12.98 -15.55
N ARG A 108 -8.90 12.45 -14.34
CA ARG A 108 -8.51 13.17 -13.12
C ARG A 108 -7.02 12.97 -12.85
N ARG A 109 -6.30 14.06 -12.56
CA ARG A 109 -4.90 14.07 -12.14
C ARG A 109 -4.73 14.93 -10.89
N TRP A 110 -3.68 14.67 -10.11
CA TRP A 110 -3.26 15.56 -9.04
C TRP A 110 -2.21 16.55 -9.54
N ARG A 111 -2.41 17.83 -9.23
CA ARG A 111 -1.42 18.89 -9.40
C ARG A 111 -0.88 19.26 -8.02
N LEU A 112 0.40 18.99 -7.79
CA LEU A 112 1.09 19.44 -6.58
C LEU A 112 1.38 20.95 -6.69
N SER A 113 1.50 21.62 -5.54
CA SER A 113 1.79 23.06 -5.45
C SER A 113 3.20 23.41 -5.93
N SER A 114 4.12 22.46 -5.79
CA SER A 114 5.49 22.52 -6.28
C SER A 114 5.98 21.11 -6.61
N ALA A 115 6.89 21.00 -7.58
CA ALA A 115 7.49 19.72 -7.97
C ALA A 115 8.38 19.12 -6.85
N SER A 116 8.79 19.88 -5.84
CA SER A 116 9.58 19.38 -4.71
C SER A 116 8.75 19.11 -3.45
N CYS A 117 7.42 19.28 -3.49
CA CYS A 117 6.58 19.15 -2.31
C CYS A 117 6.11 17.71 -2.12
N VAL A 118 6.91 16.92 -1.38
CA VAL A 118 6.55 15.53 -1.01
C VAL A 118 5.32 15.52 -0.10
N GLU A 119 5.16 16.54 0.73
CA GLU A 119 4.05 16.72 1.67
C GLU A 119 2.70 16.80 0.93
N ASP A 120 2.66 17.42 -0.25
CA ASP A 120 1.47 17.43 -1.12
C ASP A 120 1.13 16.02 -1.63
N ALA A 121 2.14 15.22 -1.96
CA ALA A 121 1.92 13.84 -2.38
C ALA A 121 1.45 12.95 -1.22
N LEU A 122 2.03 13.15 -0.02
CA LEU A 122 1.62 12.45 1.20
C LEU A 122 0.19 12.84 1.62
N SER A 123 -0.22 14.10 1.46
CA SER A 123 -1.58 14.53 1.78
C SER A 123 -2.62 13.86 0.89
N VAL A 124 -2.31 13.66 -0.39
CA VAL A 124 -3.16 12.90 -1.32
C VAL A 124 -3.33 11.45 -0.87
N ILE A 125 -2.25 10.81 -0.43
CA ILE A 125 -2.29 9.42 0.05
C ILE A 125 -3.11 9.35 1.35
N ALA A 126 -2.91 10.30 2.26
CA ALA A 126 -3.65 10.41 3.51
C ALA A 126 -5.16 10.63 3.26
N ALA A 127 -5.52 11.51 2.32
CA ALA A 127 -6.91 11.74 1.93
C ALA A 127 -7.56 10.48 1.32
N ASP A 128 -6.84 9.71 0.47
CA ASP A 128 -7.34 8.42 -0.02
C ASP A 128 -7.52 7.42 1.14
N ALA A 129 -6.61 7.40 2.12
CA ALA A 129 -6.73 6.56 3.31
C ALA A 129 -7.97 6.92 4.15
N ILE A 130 -8.22 8.21 4.37
CA ILE A 130 -9.44 8.69 5.05
C ILE A 130 -10.68 8.18 4.31
N SER A 131 -10.74 8.35 2.99
CA SER A 131 -11.93 7.95 2.20
C SER A 131 -12.25 6.46 2.31
N ILE A 132 -11.25 5.58 2.35
CA ILE A 132 -11.48 4.13 2.48
C ILE A 132 -11.78 3.71 3.93
N ILE A 133 -11.19 4.38 4.92
CA ILE A 133 -11.41 4.07 6.34
C ILE A 133 -12.78 4.60 6.81
N ALA A 134 -13.19 5.77 6.32
CA ALA A 134 -14.50 6.37 6.60
C ALA A 134 -15.66 5.70 5.85
N GLY A 135 -15.37 4.77 4.92
CA GLY A 135 -16.38 4.03 4.18
C GLY A 135 -17.01 4.81 3.02
N GLU A 136 -16.36 5.86 2.52
CA GLU A 136 -16.85 6.67 1.38
C GLU A 136 -16.69 5.95 0.04
N ARG A 137 -15.77 4.98 -0.05
CA ARG A 137 -15.50 4.22 -1.26
C ARG A 137 -16.22 2.87 -1.24
N ASP A 138 -16.71 2.45 -2.40
CA ASP A 138 -17.36 1.15 -2.55
C ASP A 138 -16.36 -0.01 -2.44
N GLY A 139 -16.24 -0.53 -1.22
CA GLY A 139 -15.49 -1.73 -0.91
C GLY A 139 -15.26 -2.00 0.54
N LYS A 140 -14.37 -2.96 0.80
CA LYS A 140 -14.18 -3.50 2.14
C LYS A 140 -12.70 -3.64 2.46
N LEU A 141 -12.30 -3.11 3.60
CA LEU A 141 -10.99 -3.41 4.18
C LEU A 141 -10.97 -4.86 4.67
N ALA A 142 -9.92 -5.59 4.28
CA ALA A 142 -9.69 -6.97 4.66
C ALA A 142 -8.20 -7.23 4.89
N LEU A 143 -7.87 -8.29 5.62
CA LEU A 143 -6.48 -8.70 5.84
C LEU A 143 -6.07 -9.80 4.85
N CYS A 144 -4.84 -9.71 4.37
CA CYS A 144 -4.26 -10.77 3.55
C CYS A 144 -4.15 -12.07 4.37
N ALA A 145 -4.74 -13.16 3.88
CA ALA A 145 -4.74 -14.45 4.58
C ALA A 145 -3.37 -15.16 4.60
N SER A 146 -2.32 -14.55 4.04
CA SER A 146 -0.98 -15.15 4.06
C SER A 146 -0.37 -14.94 5.45
N PRO A 147 0.09 -16.00 6.15
CA PRO A 147 0.58 -15.90 7.52
C PRO A 147 1.78 -14.96 7.64
N THR A 148 2.58 -14.84 6.58
CA THR A 148 3.75 -13.95 6.53
C THR A 148 3.39 -12.51 6.16
N CYS A 149 2.24 -12.25 5.54
CA CYS A 149 1.90 -10.93 5.00
C CYS A 149 0.97 -10.15 5.92
N GLN A 150 -0.23 -10.68 6.16
CA GLN A 150 -1.32 -10.06 6.95
C GLN A 150 -1.61 -8.57 6.67
N ALA A 151 -1.11 -8.02 5.56
CA ALA A 151 -1.33 -6.63 5.20
C ALA A 151 -2.82 -6.36 4.96
N ALA A 152 -3.29 -5.23 5.48
CA ALA A 152 -4.60 -4.68 5.12
C ALA A 152 -4.63 -4.29 3.63
N PHE A 153 -5.72 -4.62 2.96
CA PHE A 153 -5.98 -4.23 1.58
C PHE A 153 -7.45 -3.88 1.40
N PHE A 154 -7.76 -3.09 0.37
CA PHE A 154 -9.12 -2.71 0.04
C PHE A 154 -9.66 -3.61 -1.08
N ASP A 155 -10.66 -4.43 -0.74
CA ASP A 155 -11.31 -5.33 -1.68
C ASP A 155 -12.34 -4.57 -2.53
N THR A 156 -11.96 -4.24 -3.76
CA THR A 156 -12.83 -3.64 -4.79
C THR A 156 -13.57 -4.67 -5.65
N SER A 157 -13.48 -5.97 -5.35
CA SER A 157 -14.14 -7.02 -6.15
C SER A 157 -15.64 -7.08 -5.87
N GLN A 158 -16.41 -7.52 -6.87
CA GLN A 158 -17.86 -7.64 -6.75
C GLN A 158 -18.30 -8.49 -5.55
N SER A 159 -17.59 -9.59 -5.28
CA SER A 159 -17.96 -10.55 -4.24
C SER A 159 -17.43 -10.19 -2.85
N ARG A 160 -16.52 -9.20 -2.72
CA ARG A 160 -15.88 -8.80 -1.45
C ARG A 160 -15.27 -9.96 -0.65
N THR A 161 -14.78 -10.97 -1.36
CA THR A 161 -14.29 -12.25 -0.80
C THR A 161 -12.84 -12.53 -1.16
N ARG A 162 -12.08 -11.53 -1.62
CA ARG A 162 -10.65 -11.71 -1.87
C ARG A 162 -9.96 -12.11 -0.57
N LYS A 163 -9.09 -13.11 -0.67
CA LYS A 163 -8.26 -13.58 0.46
C LYS A 163 -6.85 -13.00 0.45
N TRP A 164 -6.41 -12.42 -0.66
CA TRP A 164 -5.02 -12.00 -0.86
C TRP A 164 -4.97 -10.54 -1.28
N CYS A 165 -4.06 -9.78 -0.66
CA CYS A 165 -3.81 -8.38 -1.01
C CYS A 165 -3.40 -8.25 -2.49
N ASP A 166 -2.68 -9.23 -3.02
CA ASP A 166 -2.31 -9.32 -4.42
C ASP A 166 -2.24 -10.80 -4.84
N MET A 167 -2.91 -11.14 -5.95
CA MET A 167 -3.00 -12.52 -6.44
C MET A 167 -1.65 -13.00 -7.00
N ASN A 168 -0.91 -12.11 -7.67
CA ASN A 168 0.33 -12.47 -8.36
C ASN A 168 1.49 -12.75 -7.41
N THR A 169 1.42 -12.22 -6.18
CA THR A 169 2.42 -12.37 -5.13
C THR A 169 1.93 -13.31 -4.03
N CYS A 170 1.08 -12.83 -3.11
CA CYS A 170 0.61 -13.62 -1.97
C CYS A 170 -0.25 -14.82 -2.42
N GLY A 171 -1.14 -14.63 -3.41
CA GLY A 171 -1.96 -15.72 -3.94
C GLY A 171 -1.13 -16.84 -4.57
N ASN A 172 -0.20 -16.50 -5.47
CA ASN A 172 0.69 -17.47 -6.11
C ASN A 172 1.66 -18.14 -5.14
N ARG A 173 2.19 -17.40 -4.16
CA ARG A 173 3.04 -17.97 -3.10
C ARG A 173 2.30 -19.06 -2.31
N GLN A 174 1.05 -18.81 -1.94
CA GLN A 174 0.25 -19.78 -1.20
C GLN A 174 -0.17 -20.98 -2.07
N LYS A 175 -0.48 -20.78 -3.35
CA LYS A 175 -0.68 -21.89 -4.31
C LYS A 175 0.56 -22.80 -4.38
N LYS A 176 1.76 -22.20 -4.50
CA LYS A 176 3.03 -22.95 -4.54
C LYS A 176 3.31 -23.69 -3.23
N ALA A 177 3.09 -23.04 -2.09
CA ALA A 177 3.25 -23.68 -0.78
C ALA A 177 2.36 -24.90 -0.62
N ARG A 178 1.08 -24.79 -1.00
CA ARG A 178 0.12 -25.92 -0.99
C ARG A 178 0.54 -27.05 -1.92
N PHE A 179 0.98 -26.74 -3.14
CA PHE A 179 1.47 -27.73 -4.09
C PHE A 179 2.68 -28.51 -3.53
N ASN A 180 3.67 -27.81 -2.97
CA ASN A 180 4.86 -28.43 -2.39
C ASN A 180 4.52 -29.29 -1.16
N ALA A 181 3.60 -28.84 -0.29
CA ALA A 181 3.15 -29.62 0.86
C ALA A 181 2.44 -30.91 0.43
N ASN A 182 1.67 -30.87 -0.66
CA ASN A 182 1.02 -32.05 -1.23
C ASN A 182 2.02 -33.03 -1.85
N GLN A 183 3.06 -32.55 -2.54
CA GLN A 183 4.12 -33.43 -3.06
C GLN A 183 4.90 -34.14 -1.94
N ARG A 184 5.19 -33.45 -0.84
CA ARG A 184 5.85 -34.06 0.33
C ARG A 184 4.98 -35.10 1.04
N LYS A 185 3.65 -34.99 0.94
CA LYS A 185 2.69 -35.96 1.48
C LYS A 185 2.45 -37.16 0.56
N ASN A 186 2.91 -37.10 -0.69
CA ASN A 186 2.79 -38.19 -1.68
C ASN A 186 4.18 -38.68 -2.14
N PRO A 187 4.99 -39.30 -1.25
CA PRO A 187 6.24 -39.91 -1.68
C PRO A 187 5.96 -41.29 -2.33
N ARG A 188 5.59 -41.30 -3.62
CA ARG A 188 5.64 -42.42 -4.60
C ARG A 188 4.95 -41.95 -5.89
N SER A 189 5.57 -41.96 -7.07
CA SER A 189 6.31 -43.08 -7.67
C SER A 189 7.56 -42.60 -8.42
N ALA A 190 8.74 -42.97 -7.92
CA ALA A 190 9.94 -43.09 -8.73
C ALA A 190 10.43 -44.52 -8.49
N GLU A 191 9.88 -45.43 -9.28
CA GLU A 191 10.54 -46.68 -9.68
C GLU A 191 11.35 -46.39 -10.95
#